data_AF-A0A5S9M7I6-F1
#
_entry.id   AF-A0A5S9M7I6-F1
#
_cell.length_a   1.000
_cell.length_b   1.000
_cell.length_c   1.000
_cell.angle_alpha   90.00
_cell.angle_beta   90.00
_cell.angle_gamma   90.00
#
_symmetry.space_group_name_H-M   'P 1'
#
loop_
_entity.id
_entity.type
_entity.pdbx_description
1 polymer ?
#
loop_
_entity_poly.entity_id
_entity_poly.type
_entity_poly.pdbx_seq_one_letter_code
_entity_poly.pdbx_strand_id
1 'polypeptide(L)'
;MITDNYVSRITKQRILSICVPVLDENEEVTNVLIAAIQIDYLRNIMNVLNPDLHFKMLNQNGHVVFTSGPQPVPEGGSTVSTYLDENSWKLEVFPQRASTSEVLSVMLIPLSSAFILLNILFTLVQYIVLRRQTQQERHQNEAQKLELIGNTRSKYSTRNSQPINRD
;
A
#
# COMPACT_ATOMS: atom_id res chain seq x y z
N MET A 1 -27.69 1.20 38.16
CA MET A 1 -28.14 0.41 36.99
C MET A 1 -28.07 1.28 35.75
N ILE A 2 -27.50 0.77 34.66
CA ILE A 2 -27.42 1.48 33.37
C ILE A 2 -28.44 0.84 32.42
N THR A 3 -29.29 1.65 31.79
CA THR A 3 -30.31 1.15 30.85
C THR A 3 -29.71 0.89 29.46
N ASP A 4 -30.44 0.22 28.55
CA ASP A 4 -30.08 0.27 27.13
C ASP A 4 -30.30 1.69 26.57
N ASN A 5 -29.85 1.96 25.34
CA ASN A 5 -30.18 3.18 24.65
C ASN A 5 -31.69 3.22 24.30
N TYR A 6 -32.31 4.38 24.46
CA TYR A 6 -33.71 4.58 24.09
C TYR A 6 -33.95 6.01 23.65
N VAL A 7 -35.09 6.24 22.99
CA VAL A 7 -35.51 7.59 22.63
C VAL A 7 -36.19 8.22 23.84
N SER A 8 -35.57 9.27 24.37
CA SER A 8 -36.13 10.03 25.49
C SER A 8 -37.52 10.53 25.14
N ARG A 9 -38.51 10.28 26.02
CA ARG A 9 -39.86 10.84 25.84
C ARG A 9 -39.88 12.36 25.97
N ILE A 10 -38.91 12.93 26.69
CA ILE A 10 -38.83 14.36 26.98
C ILE A 10 -38.12 15.10 25.85
N THR A 11 -36.90 14.67 25.52
CA THR A 11 -36.04 15.37 24.55
C THR A 11 -36.16 14.84 23.13
N LYS A 12 -36.83 13.70 22.92
CA LYS A 12 -36.88 12.95 21.64
C LYS A 12 -35.51 12.57 21.07
N GLN A 13 -34.45 12.72 21.86
CA GLN A 13 -33.09 12.34 21.49
C GLN A 13 -32.80 10.91 21.97
N ARG A 14 -31.84 10.26 21.32
CA ARG A 14 -31.34 8.96 21.77
C ARG A 14 -30.43 9.17 22.97
N ILE A 15 -30.83 8.62 24.11
CA ILE A 15 -30.13 8.77 25.38
C ILE A 15 -29.86 7.40 26.02
N LEU A 16 -28.90 7.41 26.93
CA LEU A 16 -28.63 6.40 27.93
C LEU A 16 -29.00 6.97 29.30
N SER A 17 -29.60 6.16 30.19
CA SER A 17 -29.87 6.59 31.55
C SER A 17 -29.12 5.75 32.57
N ILE A 18 -28.53 6.43 33.54
CA ILE A 18 -27.93 5.84 34.73
C ILE A 18 -28.88 6.10 35.89
N CYS A 19 -29.41 5.03 36.47
CA CYS A 19 -30.33 5.08 37.59
C CYS A 19 -29.61 4.66 38.86
N VAL A 20 -29.58 5.56 39.85
CA VAL A 20 -29.00 5.33 41.18
C VAL A 20 -30.12 5.46 42.22
N PRO A 21 -30.49 4.39 42.93
CA PRO A 21 -31.46 4.50 44.00
C PRO A 21 -30.87 5.29 45.17
N VAL A 22 -31.68 6.14 45.78
CA VAL A 22 -31.35 6.85 47.02
C VAL A 22 -32.03 6.11 48.15
N LEU A 23 -31.22 5.63 49.09
CA LEU A 23 -31.63 4.82 50.22
C LEU A 23 -31.80 5.72 51.46
N ASP A 24 -32.83 5.46 52.25
CA ASP A 24 -33.02 6.07 53.57
C ASP A 24 -32.12 5.39 54.62
N GLU A 25 -32.13 5.90 55.86
CA GLU A 25 -31.43 5.31 57.02
C GLU A 25 -31.81 3.83 57.27
N ASN A 26 -32.99 3.40 56.80
CA ASN A 26 -33.47 2.02 56.90
C ASN A 26 -33.13 1.15 55.67
N GLU A 27 -32.24 1.61 54.78
CA GLU A 27 -31.90 0.95 53.50
C GLU A 27 -33.11 0.77 52.56
N GLU A 28 -34.20 1.51 52.78
CA GLU A 28 -35.36 1.50 51.91
C GLU A 28 -35.20 2.51 50.77
N VAL A 29 -35.64 2.14 49.56
CA VAL A 29 -35.55 3.01 48.38
C VAL A 29 -36.62 4.10 48.47
N THR A 30 -36.22 5.32 48.83
CA THR A 30 -37.14 6.47 48.88
C THR A 30 -37.27 7.12 47.51
N ASN A 31 -36.12 7.38 46.86
CA ASN A 31 -36.04 8.15 45.61
C ASN A 31 -35.10 7.46 44.61
N VAL A 32 -35.14 7.90 43.34
CA VAL A 32 -34.20 7.45 42.30
C VAL A 32 -33.61 8.65 41.59
N LEU A 33 -32.29 8.73 41.56
CA LEU A 33 -31.55 9.70 40.74
C LEU A 33 -31.38 9.13 39.34
N ILE A 34 -31.78 9.91 38.33
CA ILE A 34 -31.67 9.53 36.92
C ILE A 34 -30.75 10.53 36.22
N ALA A 35 -29.60 10.06 35.75
CA ALA A 35 -28.70 10.82 34.90
C ALA A 35 -28.86 10.38 33.44
N ALA A 36 -29.33 11.28 32.58
CA ALA A 36 -29.54 11.01 31.15
C ALA A 36 -28.37 11.56 30.31
N ILE A 37 -27.65 10.69 29.64
CA ILE A 37 -26.51 11.01 28.77
C ILE A 37 -26.94 10.89 27.31
N GLN A 38 -26.66 11.91 26.51
CA GLN A 38 -26.98 11.89 25.07
C GLN A 38 -25.94 11.06 24.30
N ILE A 39 -26.42 10.17 23.44
CA ILE A 39 -25.53 9.35 22.61
C ILE A 39 -24.74 10.21 21.60
N ASP A 40 -25.36 11.29 21.10
CA ASP A 40 -24.69 12.22 20.18
C ASP A 40 -23.53 12.97 20.84
N TYR A 41 -23.60 13.21 22.16
CA TYR A 41 -22.49 13.80 22.91
C TYR A 41 -21.29 12.86 22.94
N LEU A 42 -21.52 11.57 23.20
CA LEU A 42 -20.47 10.56 23.18
C LEU A 42 -19.87 10.40 21.77
N ARG A 43 -20.71 10.39 20.74
CA ARG A 43 -20.25 10.40 19.34
C ARG A 43 -19.33 11.59 19.06
N ASN A 44 -19.73 12.80 19.48
CA ASN A 44 -18.96 14.00 19.24
C ASN A 44 -17.60 13.96 19.95
N ILE A 45 -17.54 13.50 21.20
CA ILE A 45 -16.26 13.32 21.91
C ILE A 45 -15.34 12.38 21.14
N MET A 46 -15.85 11.21 20.71
CA MET A 46 -15.03 10.23 19.99
C MET A 46 -14.52 10.78 18.66
N ASN A 47 -15.37 11.53 17.94
CA ASN A 47 -15.00 12.18 16.69
C ASN A 47 -13.95 13.30 16.88
N VAL A 48 -14.02 14.04 17.98
CA VAL A 48 -13.02 15.07 18.32
C VAL A 48 -11.69 14.45 18.72
N LEU A 49 -11.71 13.35 19.47
CA LEU A 49 -10.50 12.68 19.92
C LEU A 49 -9.75 12.00 18.77
N ASN A 50 -10.47 11.34 17.87
CA ASN A 50 -9.87 10.57 16.77
C ASN A 50 -10.77 10.64 15.52
N PRO A 51 -10.63 11.67 14.68
CA PRO A 51 -11.51 11.86 13.51
C PRO A 51 -11.30 10.80 12.41
N ASP A 52 -10.10 10.23 12.31
CA ASP A 52 -9.72 9.30 11.24
C ASP A 52 -10.05 7.83 11.58
N LEU A 53 -10.43 7.55 12.82
CA LEU A 53 -10.75 6.19 13.27
C LEU A 53 -12.25 5.94 13.22
N HIS A 54 -12.63 4.78 12.71
CA HIS A 54 -14.02 4.34 12.78
C HIS A 54 -14.27 3.59 14.09
N PHE A 55 -15.22 4.11 14.87
CA PHE A 55 -15.68 3.55 16.13
C PHE A 55 -17.08 3.00 15.97
N LYS A 56 -17.31 1.82 16.56
CA LYS A 56 -18.63 1.20 16.65
C LYS A 56 -18.84 0.71 18.07
N MET A 57 -19.88 1.22 18.72
CA MET A 57 -20.26 0.74 20.05
C MET A 57 -21.48 -0.15 19.95
N LEU A 58 -21.40 -1.31 20.58
CA LEU A 58 -22.43 -2.34 20.61
C LEU A 58 -22.92 -2.50 22.05
N ASN A 59 -24.23 -2.62 22.23
CA ASN A 59 -24.81 -3.03 23.50
C ASN A 59 -24.57 -4.55 23.72
N GLN A 60 -24.86 -5.04 24.93
CA GLN A 60 -24.85 -6.44 25.35
C GLN A 60 -25.61 -7.35 24.37
N ASN A 61 -26.69 -6.84 23.77
CA ASN A 61 -27.52 -7.58 22.80
C ASN A 61 -26.95 -7.57 21.37
N GLY A 62 -25.75 -7.01 21.15
CA GLY A 62 -25.16 -6.84 19.83
C GLY A 62 -25.80 -5.74 18.98
N HIS A 63 -26.69 -4.93 19.56
CA HIS A 63 -27.29 -3.78 18.88
C HIS A 63 -26.32 -2.60 18.81
N VAL A 64 -26.25 -1.95 17.66
CA VAL A 64 -25.40 -0.77 17.46
C VAL A 64 -25.96 0.41 18.24
N VAL A 65 -25.19 0.91 19.21
CA VAL A 65 -25.54 2.08 20.03
C VAL A 65 -25.22 3.36 19.28
N PHE A 66 -23.99 3.46 18.75
CA PHE A 66 -23.57 4.51 17.83
C PHE A 66 -22.40 4.04 16.96
N THR A 67 -22.22 4.73 15.84
CA THR A 67 -21.00 4.72 15.04
C THR A 67 -20.44 6.14 14.96
N SER A 68 -19.12 6.26 14.85
CA SER A 68 -18.40 7.52 14.69
C SER A 68 -17.22 7.36 13.74
N GLY A 69 -16.88 8.41 13.01
CA GLY A 69 -15.79 8.39 12.03
C GLY A 69 -16.21 7.94 10.62
N PRO A 70 -15.28 7.96 9.66
CA PRO A 70 -15.52 7.58 8.26
C PRO A 70 -15.92 6.10 8.14
N GLN A 71 -16.81 5.77 7.19
CA GLN A 71 -17.27 4.40 6.99
C GLN A 71 -16.08 3.47 6.70
N PRO A 72 -15.93 2.34 7.41
CA PRO A 72 -14.77 1.49 7.26
C PRO A 72 -14.84 0.82 5.89
N VAL A 73 -13.73 0.87 5.16
CA VAL A 73 -13.57 0.10 3.92
C VAL A 73 -13.60 -1.39 4.32
N PRO A 74 -14.39 -2.25 3.66
CA PRO A 74 -14.61 -3.65 4.05
C PRO A 74 -13.40 -4.57 3.80
N GLU A 75 -12.17 -4.07 3.97
CA GLU A 75 -10.93 -4.79 3.73
C GLU A 75 -10.31 -5.29 5.04
N GLY A 76 -10.87 -6.38 5.58
CA GLY A 76 -10.14 -7.38 6.37
C GLY A 76 -9.27 -6.89 7.54
N GLY A 77 -9.59 -5.75 8.16
CA GLY A 77 -8.89 -5.22 9.33
C GLY A 77 -9.19 -6.04 10.57
N SER A 78 -8.17 -6.37 11.37
CA SER A 78 -8.37 -6.96 12.70
C SER A 78 -9.01 -5.92 13.60
N THR A 79 -10.29 -6.12 13.93
CA THR A 79 -11.01 -5.27 14.87
C THR A 79 -10.44 -5.48 16.27
N VAL A 80 -10.06 -4.39 16.93
CA VAL A 80 -9.75 -4.43 18.37
C VAL A 80 -11.05 -4.16 19.11
N SER A 81 -11.44 -5.08 19.97
CA SER A 81 -12.65 -4.93 20.79
C SER A 81 -12.33 -4.97 22.27
N THR A 82 -12.87 -4.00 23.00
CA THR A 82 -12.87 -4.00 24.47
C THR A 82 -14.29 -3.92 25.00
N TYR A 83 -14.50 -4.40 26.23
CA TYR A 83 -15.73 -4.19 26.97
C TYR A 83 -15.54 -3.03 27.94
N LEU A 84 -16.62 -2.31 28.26
CA LEU A 84 -16.62 -1.36 29.37
C LEU A 84 -16.77 -2.12 30.70
N ASP A 85 -16.13 -1.62 31.75
CA ASP A 85 -16.10 -2.33 33.05
C ASP A 85 -17.46 -2.30 33.78
N GLU A 86 -18.17 -1.18 33.72
CA GLU A 86 -19.48 -1.02 34.39
C GLU A 86 -20.67 -1.50 33.56
N ASN A 87 -20.52 -1.64 32.24
CA ASN A 87 -21.54 -2.20 31.37
C ASN A 87 -20.90 -3.12 30.33
N SER A 88 -21.49 -4.29 30.07
CA SER A 88 -20.99 -5.23 29.05
C SER A 88 -21.15 -4.73 27.60
N TRP A 89 -21.08 -3.42 27.36
CA TRP A 89 -21.05 -2.82 26.04
C TRP A 89 -19.69 -3.06 25.42
N LYS A 90 -19.71 -3.46 24.16
CA LYS A 90 -18.52 -3.79 23.38
C LYS A 90 -18.18 -2.59 22.49
N LEU A 91 -16.99 -2.03 22.68
CA LEU A 91 -16.42 -1.01 21.80
C LEU A 91 -15.52 -1.69 20.77
N GLU A 92 -15.90 -1.59 19.50
CA GLU A 92 -15.14 -2.05 18.35
C GLU A 92 -14.46 -0.87 17.67
N VAL A 93 -13.13 -0.94 17.56
CA VAL A 93 -12.30 0.06 16.86
C VAL A 93 -11.76 -0.58 15.58
N PHE A 94 -11.94 0.13 14.47
CA PHE A 94 -11.43 -0.26 13.16
C PHE A 94 -10.24 0.63 12.83
N PRO A 95 -8.99 0.17 13.08
CA PRO A 95 -7.82 0.93 12.66
C PRO A 95 -7.79 0.98 11.13
N GLN A 96 -7.67 2.18 10.58
CA GLN A 96 -7.46 2.37 9.15
C GLN A 96 -6.10 1.78 8.79
N ARG A 97 -6.07 0.70 8.00
CA ARG A 97 -4.81 0.20 7.44
C ARG A 97 -4.28 1.25 6.47
N ALA A 98 -2.97 1.50 6.54
CA ALA A 98 -2.25 2.38 5.63
C ALA A 98 -2.66 2.09 4.19
N SER A 99 -2.99 3.15 3.45
CA SER A 99 -3.54 3.03 2.11
C SER A 99 -2.55 2.26 1.23
N THR A 100 -3.01 1.20 0.55
CA THR A 100 -2.19 0.42 -0.38
C THR A 100 -1.62 1.29 -1.50
N SER A 101 -2.28 2.41 -1.81
CA SER A 101 -1.82 3.47 -2.72
C SER A 101 -0.55 4.19 -2.26
N GLU A 102 -0.39 4.46 -0.96
CA GLU A 102 0.83 5.08 -0.43
C GLU A 102 2.01 4.13 -0.52
N VAL A 103 1.79 2.85 -0.18
CA VAL A 103 2.83 1.81 -0.27
C VAL A 103 3.27 1.61 -1.73
N LEU A 104 2.31 1.57 -2.67
CA LEU A 104 2.60 1.42 -4.09
C LEU A 104 3.38 2.62 -4.64
N SER A 105 3.03 3.84 -4.21
CA SER A 105 3.71 5.07 -4.63
C SER A 105 5.17 5.10 -4.19
N VAL A 106 5.46 4.61 -2.97
CA VAL A 106 6.84 4.50 -2.46
C VAL A 106 7.64 3.45 -3.23
N MET A 107 7.01 2.37 -3.71
CA MET A 107 7.69 1.32 -4.49
C MET A 107 7.94 1.66 -5.96
N LEU A 108 7.17 2.58 -6.55
CA LEU A 108 7.35 2.97 -7.96
C LEU A 108 8.68 3.71 -8.22
N ILE A 109 9.15 4.50 -7.24
CA ILE A 109 10.40 5.27 -7.36
C ILE A 109 11.63 4.35 -7.51
N PRO A 110 11.91 3.39 -6.61
CA PRO A 110 13.05 2.49 -6.77
C PRO A 110 12.90 1.56 -7.97
N LEU A 111 11.67 1.13 -8.32
CA LEU A 111 11.43 0.27 -9.48
C LEU A 111 11.77 0.98 -10.80
N SER A 112 11.32 2.23 -10.95
CA SER A 112 11.65 3.05 -12.12
C SER A 112 13.16 3.33 -12.21
N SER A 113 13.79 3.65 -11.08
CA SER A 113 15.25 3.85 -11.02
C SER A 113 16.02 2.60 -11.45
N ALA A 114 15.66 1.43 -10.92
CA ALA A 114 16.28 0.16 -11.29
C ALA A 114 16.11 -0.17 -12.78
N PHE A 115 14.92 0.12 -13.34
CA PHE A 115 14.65 -0.09 -14.77
C PHE A 115 15.54 0.78 -15.65
N ILE A 116 15.73 2.05 -15.29
CA ILE A 116 16.62 2.97 -16.02
C ILE A 116 18.07 2.47 -15.96
N LEU A 117 18.54 2.08 -14.78
CA LEU A 117 19.90 1.55 -14.60
C LEU A 117 20.13 0.27 -15.41
N LEU A 118 19.15 -0.65 -15.43
CA LEU A 118 19.23 -1.88 -16.20
C LEU A 118 19.29 -1.59 -17.71
N ASN A 119 18.49 -0.63 -18.19
CA ASN A 119 18.51 -0.22 -19.60
C ASN A 119 19.85 0.39 -20.00
N ILE A 120 20.40 1.29 -19.17
CA ILE A 120 21.73 1.88 -19.42
C ILE A 120 22.80 0.78 -19.48
N LEU A 121 22.78 -0.16 -18.53
CA LEU A 121 23.72 -1.27 -18.50
C LEU A 121 23.57 -2.18 -19.73
N PHE A 122 22.33 -2.49 -20.11
CA PHE A 122 22.04 -3.30 -21.30
C PHE A 122 22.57 -2.64 -22.58
N THR A 123 22.35 -1.34 -22.75
CA THR A 123 22.89 -0.57 -23.89
C THR A 123 24.42 -0.57 -23.91
N LEU A 124 25.08 -0.45 -22.75
CA LEU A 124 26.55 -0.53 -22.66
C LEU A 124 27.08 -1.89 -23.07
N VAL A 125 26.43 -2.98 -22.64
CA VAL A 125 26.83 -4.34 -23.03
C VAL A 125 26.69 -4.51 -24.54
N GLN A 126 25.56 -4.11 -25.12
CA GLN A 126 25.35 -4.15 -26.57
C GLN A 126 26.40 -3.33 -27.33
N TYR A 127 26.73 -2.14 -26.83
CA TYR A 127 27.77 -1.29 -27.42
C TYR A 127 29.16 -1.97 -27.42
N ILE A 128 29.53 -2.64 -26.32
CA ILE A 128 30.81 -3.36 -26.23
C ILE A 128 30.84 -4.54 -27.19
N VAL A 129 29.77 -5.35 -27.24
CA VAL A 129 29.68 -6.50 -28.14
C VAL A 129 29.79 -6.04 -29.60
N LEU A 130 29.03 -5.01 -29.97
CA LEU A 130 29.05 -4.44 -31.31
C LEU A 130 30.45 -3.93 -31.68
N ARG A 131 31.10 -3.18 -30.77
CA ARG A 131 32.47 -2.69 -30.99
C ARG A 131 33.47 -3.83 -31.21
N ARG A 132 33.32 -4.96 -30.51
CA ARG A 132 34.20 -6.13 -30.70
C ARG A 132 33.97 -6.79 -32.06
N GLN A 133 32.72 -6.92 -32.49
CA GLN A 133 32.37 -7.48 -33.80
C GLN A 133 32.94 -6.63 -34.94
N THR A 134 32.80 -5.30 -34.89
CA THR A 134 33.35 -4.41 -35.93
C THR A 134 34.87 -4.50 -36.03
N GLN A 135 35.58 -4.71 -34.92
CA GLN A 135 37.03 -4.91 -34.95
C GLN A 135 37.40 -6.25 -35.60
N GLN A 136 36.65 -7.32 -35.29
CA GLN A 136 36.87 -8.64 -35.91
C GLN A 136 36.60 -8.63 -37.42
N GLU A 137 35.51 -7.98 -37.84
CA GLU A 137 35.18 -7.83 -39.27
C GLU A 137 36.26 -7.04 -40.02
N ARG A 138 36.81 -5.98 -39.42
CA ARG A 138 37.90 -5.20 -40.02
C ARG A 138 39.16 -6.03 -40.23
N HIS A 139 39.56 -6.82 -39.23
CA HIS A 139 40.73 -7.69 -39.34
C HIS A 139 40.58 -8.75 -40.44
N GLN A 140 39.39 -9.35 -40.58
CA GLN A 140 39.11 -10.32 -41.65
C GLN A 140 39.14 -9.66 -43.03
N ASN A 141 38.60 -8.45 -43.15
CA ASN A 141 38.56 -7.72 -44.41
C ASN A 141 39.95 -7.24 -44.86
N GLU A 142 40.79 -6.80 -43.92
CA GLU A 142 42.20 -6.49 -44.19
C GLU A 142 43.00 -7.73 -44.60
N ALA A 143 42.80 -8.86 -43.94
CA ALA A 143 43.44 -10.12 -44.30
C ALA A 143 43.04 -10.58 -45.72
N GLN A 144 41.75 -10.58 -46.04
CA GLN A 144 41.27 -10.92 -47.40
C GLN A 144 41.81 -9.96 -48.45
N LYS A 145 41.89 -8.66 -48.14
CA LYS A 145 42.48 -7.67 -49.04
C LYS A 145 43.97 -7.96 -49.30
N LEU A 146 44.72 -8.33 -48.27
CA LEU A 146 46.13 -8.71 -48.39
C LEU A 146 46.33 -9.99 -49.19
N GLU A 147 45.50 -11.01 -48.98
CA GLU A 147 45.51 -12.24 -49.78
C GLU A 147 45.22 -11.96 -51.26
N LEU A 148 44.25 -11.10 -51.55
CA LEU A 148 43.91 -10.73 -52.93
C LEU A 148 45.06 -9.99 -53.63
N ILE A 149 45.70 -9.05 -52.93
CA ILE A 149 46.87 -8.31 -53.44
C ILE A 149 48.09 -9.26 -53.60
N GLY A 150 48.28 -10.19 -52.67
CA GLY A 150 49.34 -11.20 -52.74
C GLY A 150 49.15 -12.18 -53.91
N ASN A 151 47.93 -12.67 -54.10
CA ASN A 151 47.58 -13.58 -55.19
C ASN A 151 47.67 -12.89 -56.56
N THR A 152 47.20 -11.65 -56.67
CA THR A 152 47.35 -10.88 -57.92
C THR A 152 48.82 -10.66 -58.24
N ARG A 153 49.63 -10.19 -57.28
CA ARG A 153 51.08 -9.99 -57.47
C ARG A 153 51.83 -11.28 -57.84
N SER A 154 51.45 -12.42 -57.24
CA SER A 154 51.97 -13.74 -57.58
C SER A 154 51.63 -14.14 -59.02
N LYS A 155 50.38 -13.93 -59.46
CA LYS A 155 49.93 -14.20 -60.84
C LYS A 155 50.65 -13.32 -61.86
N TYR A 156 50.91 -12.04 -61.57
CA TYR A 156 51.67 -11.17 -62.48
C TYR A 156 53.16 -11.55 -62.52
N SER A 157 53.74 -12.00 -61.40
CA SER A 157 55.12 -12.49 -61.36
C SER A 157 55.30 -13.78 -62.15
N THR A 158 54.33 -14.71 -62.09
CA THR A 158 54.36 -15.96 -62.89
C THR A 158 54.08 -15.73 -64.37
N ARG A 159 53.28 -14.70 -64.71
CA ARG A 159 53.03 -14.30 -66.11
C ARG A 159 54.25 -13.65 -66.77
N ASN A 160 55.06 -12.90 -66.02
CA ASN A 160 56.30 -12.29 -66.53
C ASN A 160 57.50 -13.25 -66.57
N SER A 161 57.36 -14.48 -66.08
CA SER A 161 58.39 -15.52 -66.12
C SER A 161 58.10 -16.65 -67.12
N GLN A 162 57.07 -16.53 -67.96
CA GLN A 162 56.93 -17.38 -69.14
C GLN A 162 57.81 -16.81 -70.28
N PRO A 163 58.76 -17.58 -70.84
CA PRO A 163 59.55 -17.10 -71.97
C PRO A 163 58.62 -16.88 -73.16
N ILE A 164 58.72 -15.67 -73.75
CA ILE A 164 58.15 -15.34 -75.05
C ILE A 164 58.84 -16.24 -76.06
N ASN A 165 58.22 -17.36 -76.42
CA ASN A 165 58.63 -18.12 -77.60
C ASN A 165 58.08 -17.36 -78.82
N ARG A 166 58.98 -16.70 -79.55
CA ARG A 166 58.69 -16.11 -80.87
C ARG A 166 58.97 -17.19 -81.90
N ASP A 167 57.92 -17.65 -82.57
CA ASP A 167 57.96 -18.24 -83.91
C ASP A 167 57.18 -17.34 -84.86
#